data_AF-A0A2R9SY75-F1
#
_entry.id   AF-A0A2R9SY75-F1
#
_cell.length_a   1.000
_cell.length_b   1.000
_cell.length_c   1.000
_cell.angle_alpha   90.00
_cell.angle_beta   90.00
_cell.angle_gamma   90.00
#
_symmetry.space_group_name_H-M   'P 1'
#
loop_
_entity.id
_entity.type
_entity.pdbx_description
1 polymer ?
#
loop_
_entity_poly.entity_id
_entity_poly.type
_entity_poly.pdbx_seq_one_letter_code
_entity_poly.pdbx_strand_id
1 'polypeptide(L)' 'MFSPEQISVNPDGSLRVHVLYRLDEWFYGMVLSFGDQVMVERPAEAAEEVKRRAQLIMRRYDNQDR' A
#
# COMPACT_ATOMS: atom_id res chain seq x y z
N MET A 1 -12.31 6.74 -2.97
CA MET A 1 -12.02 7.70 -4.05
C MET A 1 -11.23 8.84 -3.43
N PHE A 2 -10.08 9.19 -4.00
CA PHE A 2 -9.27 10.32 -3.52
C PHE A 2 -9.76 11.62 -4.18
N SER A 3 -9.79 12.72 -3.44
CA SER A 3 -10.18 14.01 -4.00
C SER A 3 -9.09 14.56 -4.94
N PRO A 4 -9.43 15.40 -5.94
CA PRO A 4 -8.43 16.00 -6.81
C PRO A 4 -7.30 16.72 -6.06
N GLU A 5 -7.58 17.39 -4.94
CA GLU A 5 -6.56 18.06 -4.12
C GLU A 5 -5.57 17.11 -3.44
N GLN A 6 -5.89 15.82 -3.35
CA GLN A 6 -5.01 14.80 -2.79
C GLN A 6 -4.12 14.16 -3.85
N ILE A 7 -4.34 14.45 -5.14
CA ILE A 7 -3.69 13.77 -6.25
C ILE A 7 -2.75 14.74 -6.97
N SER A 8 -1.55 14.29 -7.27
CA SER A 8 -0.63 14.93 -8.19
C SER A 8 -0.27 13.94 -9.30
N VAL A 9 -0.21 14.42 -10.55
CA VAL A 9 0.22 13.59 -11.69
C VAL A 9 1.72 13.79 -11.88
N ASN A 10 2.47 12.70 -11.84
CA ASN A 10 3.89 12.71 -12.11
C ASN A 10 4.16 12.84 -13.63
N PRO A 11 5.35 13.26 -14.06
CA PRO A 11 5.69 13.39 -15.49
C PRO A 11 5.56 12.10 -16.30
N ASP A 12 5.67 10.93 -15.65
CA ASP A 12 5.52 9.61 -16.27
C ASP A 12 4.05 9.15 -16.37
N GLY A 13 3.10 9.98 -15.94
CA GLY A 13 1.67 9.68 -15.92
C GLY A 13 1.20 8.90 -14.69
N SER A 14 2.10 8.52 -13.78
CA SER A 14 1.72 7.91 -12.50
C SER A 14 1.06 8.93 -11.57
N LEU A 15 0.24 8.45 -10.63
CA LEU A 15 -0.45 9.30 -9.65
C LEU A 15 0.28 9.22 -8.31
N ARG A 16 0.60 10.38 -7.75
CA ARG A 16 1.02 10.51 -6.35
C ARG A 16 -0.14 10.98 -5.50
N VAL A 17 -0.45 10.22 -4.45
CA VAL A 17 -1.56 10.51 -3.54
C VAL A 17 -1.02 10.99 -2.19
N HIS A 18 -1.47 12.16 -1.75
CA HIS A 18 -1.15 12.74 -0.46
C HIS A 18 -2.38 12.71 0.45
N VAL A 19 -2.32 11.91 1.50
CA VAL A 19 -3.40 11.71 2.47
C VAL A 19 -2.86 11.74 3.89
N LEU A 20 -3.70 12.16 4.83
CA LEU A 20 -3.42 12.08 6.26
C LEU A 20 -4.38 11.05 6.88
N TYR A 21 -3.89 9.82 7.04
CA TYR A 21 -4.63 8.72 7.64
C TYR A 21 -3.94 8.21 8.90
N ARG A 22 -4.72 7.56 9.76
CA ARG A 22 -4.16 6.77 10.85
C ARG A 22 -3.55 5.50 10.28
N LEU A 23 -2.37 5.12 10.77
CA LEU A 23 -1.69 3.89 10.39
C LEU A 23 -2.30 2.69 11.13
N ASP A 24 -3.52 2.33 10.75
CA ASP A 24 -4.31 1.27 11.37
C ASP A 24 -4.68 0.16 10.37
N GLU A 25 -5.43 -0.84 10.84
CA GLU A 25 -5.81 -2.00 10.03
C GLU A 25 -6.62 -1.62 8.78
N TRP A 26 -7.44 -0.58 8.85
CA TRP A 26 -8.19 -0.11 7.69
C TRP A 26 -7.22 0.45 6.64
N PHE A 27 -6.25 1.27 7.04
CA PHE A 27 -5.24 1.81 6.13
C PHE A 27 -4.46 0.69 5.44
N TYR A 28 -3.92 -0.26 6.19
CA TYR A 28 -3.14 -1.35 5.63
C TYR A 28 -3.97 -2.30 4.76
N GLY A 29 -5.22 -2.57 5.15
CA GLY A 29 -6.15 -3.35 4.34
C GLY A 29 -6.47 -2.66 3.01
N MET A 30 -6.74 -1.35 3.03
CA MET A 30 -6.93 -0.55 1.83
C MET A 30 -5.70 -0.59 0.91
N VAL A 31 -4.49 -0.35 1.44
CA VAL A 31 -3.26 -0.38 0.64
C VAL A 31 -3.07 -1.75 -0.02
N LEU A 32 -3.19 -2.84 0.75
CA LEU A 32 -3.03 -4.19 0.23
C LEU A 32 -4.10 -4.58 -0.80
N SER A 33 -5.28 -3.97 -0.77
CA SER A 33 -6.36 -4.25 -1.73
C SER A 33 -6.04 -3.80 -3.17
N PHE A 34 -5.07 -2.90 -3.35
CA PHE A 34 -4.59 -2.47 -4.67
C PHE A 34 -3.57 -3.45 -5.28
N GLY A 35 -3.16 -4.49 -4.55
CA GLY A 35 -2.14 -5.42 -5.02
C GLY A 35 -0.78 -4.73 -5.25
N ASP A 36 -0.21 -4.91 -6.43
CA ASP A 36 1.09 -4.35 -6.83
C ASP A 36 0.99 -2.96 -7.49
N GLN A 37 -0.22 -2.40 -7.62
CA GLN A 37 -0.45 -1.12 -8.28
C GLN A 37 -0.21 0.11 -7.39
N VAL A 38 0.07 -0.10 -6.11
CA VAL A 38 0.31 0.98 -5.14
C VAL A 38 1.59 0.74 -4.36
N MET A 39 2.25 1.83 -3.99
CA MET A 39 3.40 1.82 -3.09
C MET A 39 3.26 2.97 -2.10
N VAL A 40 3.54 2.69 -0.82
CA VAL A 40 3.64 3.73 0.20
C VAL A 40 5.05 4.33 0.12
N GLU A 41 5.14 5.60 -0.28
CA GLU A 41 6.43 6.30 -0.35
C GLU A 41 6.89 6.79 1.04
N ARG A 42 5.95 7.25 1.88
CA ARG A 42 6.21 7.75 3.24
C ARG A 42 4.98 7.56 4.15
N PRO A 43 5.17 7.43 5.47
CA PRO A 43 6.46 7.24 6.15
C PRO A 43 7.05 5.85 5.88
N ALA A 44 8.37 5.69 6.05
CA ALA A 44 9.06 4.43 5.79
C ALA A 44 8.50 3.26 6.63
N GLU A 45 8.10 3.55 7.88
CA GLU A 45 7.48 2.57 8.79
C GLU A 45 6.19 1.97 8.21
N ALA A 46 5.38 2.79 7.53
CA ALA A 46 4.16 2.31 6.88
C ALA A 46 4.48 1.42 5.67
N ALA A 47 5.51 1.76 4.89
CA ALA A 47 5.96 0.94 3.76
C ALA A 47 6.50 -0.43 4.21
N GLU A 48 7.30 -0.46 5.29
CA GLU A 48 7.82 -1.70 5.85
C GLU A 48 6.71 -2.58 6.43
N GLU A 49 5.68 -2.00 7.03
CA GLU A 49 4.54 -2.76 7.54
C GLU A 49 3.70 -3.39 6.41
N VAL A 50 3.49 -2.67 5.30
CA VAL A 50 2.84 -3.22 4.08
C VAL A 50 3.65 -4.40 3.55
N LYS A 51 4.97 -4.24 3.41
CA LYS A 51 5.89 -5.28 2.96
C LYS A 51 5.85 -6.51 3.87
N ARG A 52 5.90 -6.32 5.19
CA ARG A 52 5.82 -7.40 6.18
C ARG A 52 4.52 -8.19 6.04
N ARG A 53 3.39 -7.51 5.86
CA ARG A 53 2.07 -8.16 5.67
C ARG A 53 2.01 -8.92 4.35
N ALA A 54 2.49 -8.35 3.25
CA ALA A 54 2.56 -9.03 1.96
C ALA A 54 3.39 -10.32 2.04
N GLN A 55 4.56 -10.27 2.72
CA GLN A 55 5.38 -11.47 2.96
C GLN A 55 4.65 -12.54 3.78
N LEU A 56 3.86 -12.16 4.79
CA LEU A 56 3.06 -13.11 5.56
C LEU A 56 1.96 -13.75 4.72
N ILE A 57 1.35 -13.01 3.80
CA ILE A 57 0.37 -13.54 2.85
C ILE A 57 1.04 -14.58 1.95
N MET A 58 2.19 -14.25 1.34
CA MET A 58 2.94 -15.18 0.48
C MET A 58 3.26 -16.50 1.20
N ARG A 59 3.79 -16.41 2.44
CA ARG A 59 4.11 -17.58 3.26
C ARG A 59 2.92 -18.51 3.51
N ARG A 60 1.68 -17.99 3.52
CA ARG A 60 0.49 -18.84 3.69
C ARG A 60 0.27 -19.73 2.48
N TYR A 61 0.57 -19.25 1.29
CA TYR A 61 0.44 -20.02 0.06
C TYR A 61 1.66 -20.94 -0.15
N ASP A 62 2.87 -20.49 0.18
CA ASP A 62 4.09 -21.33 0.09
C ASP A 62 4.02 -22.57 0.99
N ASN A 63 3.29 -22.50 2.11
CA ASN A 63 3.16 -23.59 3.07
C ASN A 63 2.01 -24.56 2.74
N GLN A 64 1.21 -24.32 1.69
CA GLN A 64 0.12 -25.21 1.30
C GLN A 64 0.57 -26.38 0.40
N ASP A 65 1.79 -26.33 -0.13
CA ASP A 65 2.39 -27.39 -0.98
C ASP A 65 3.31 -28.36 -0.20
N ARG A 66 3.09 -28.54 1.12
CA ARG A 66 3.83 -29.50 1.96
C ARG A 66 2.94 -30.52 2.63
#